data_AF-A0A918HIT6-F1
#
_entry.id   AF-A0A918HIT6-F1
#
_cell.length_a   1.000
_cell.length_b   1.000
_cell.length_c   1.000
_cell.angle_alpha   90.00
_cell.angle_beta   90.00
_cell.angle_gamma   90.00
#
_symmetry.space_group_name_H-M   'P 1'
#
loop_
_entity.id
_entity.type
_entity.pdbx_description
1 polymer ?
#
loop_
_entity_poly.entity_id
_entity_poly.type
_entity_poly.pdbx_seq_one_letter_code
_entity_poly.pdbx_strand_id
1 'polypeptide(L)'
;MDTTGILDEALERLHAAGPERNGWLSNHGPMAVEALVRHGQAPVVHRWLDHYRTKLEDMPPLNTPITEATWREALGDPARIADWARYFERETSERPWREVLARWWPRLLPGIAGGATHPVIRTGHAVRTLLDGEETAPRVVELAHALGYWAARHQPLADLATFAPAPDAATALDAVRPVPLQEGGIRDRLDQLTGFPLWGLAPGPEEARERLTELVAAATHRYATHGHGEPIMLVHAATAPNAVLRTLPALPRELWAASLAAAWTASAAVTAAYAPDRPAPYKATCLTAEEVFEQAAAHGDDHTIKFTDTALDVGDRLALAAAARSIALNPPVFQR
;
A
#
# COMPACT_ATOMS: atom_id res chain seq x y z
N MET A 1 -0.07 21.61 -0.88
CA MET A 1 -1.12 21.28 -1.86
C MET A 1 -0.58 21.59 -3.24
N ASP A 2 -0.74 20.66 -4.18
CA ASP A 2 -0.39 20.89 -5.59
C ASP A 2 -1.43 21.82 -6.24
N THR A 3 -1.00 22.99 -6.67
CA THR A 3 -1.82 23.96 -7.40
C THR A 3 -1.49 23.98 -8.90
N THR A 4 -0.61 23.08 -9.36
CA THR A 4 -0.10 23.06 -10.74
C THR A 4 -0.96 22.24 -11.69
N GLY A 5 -1.84 21.37 -11.17
CA GLY A 5 -2.65 20.44 -11.96
C GLY A 5 -1.90 19.18 -12.42
N ILE A 6 -0.59 19.09 -12.17
CA ILE A 6 0.26 17.98 -12.62
C ILE A 6 -0.22 16.63 -12.09
N LEU A 7 -0.62 16.56 -10.81
CA LEU A 7 -1.16 15.31 -10.25
C LEU A 7 -2.40 14.84 -11.01
N ASP A 8 -3.32 15.74 -11.30
CA ASP A 8 -4.59 15.40 -11.92
C ASP A 8 -4.38 14.93 -13.37
N GLU A 9 -3.54 15.63 -14.15
CA GLU A 9 -3.14 15.20 -15.50
C GLU A 9 -2.41 13.84 -15.50
N ALA A 10 -1.56 13.59 -14.49
CA ALA A 10 -0.86 12.33 -14.32
C ALA A 10 -1.84 11.18 -14.05
N LEU A 11 -2.82 11.40 -13.16
CA LEU A 11 -3.87 10.43 -12.85
C LEU A 11 -4.70 10.11 -14.10
N GLU A 12 -5.15 11.10 -14.85
CA GLU A 12 -5.91 10.89 -16.10
C GLU A 12 -5.15 10.01 -17.11
N ARG A 13 -3.83 10.25 -17.29
CA ARG A 13 -2.99 9.38 -18.13
C ARG A 13 -2.92 7.94 -17.60
N LEU A 14 -2.83 7.77 -16.29
CA LEU A 14 -2.71 6.46 -15.66
C LEU A 14 -4.03 5.68 -15.67
N HIS A 15 -5.18 6.36 -15.64
CA HIS A 15 -6.51 5.74 -15.71
C HIS A 15 -6.82 5.11 -17.07
N ALA A 16 -6.06 5.46 -18.12
CA ALA A 16 -6.12 4.78 -19.40
C ALA A 16 -5.53 3.35 -19.37
N ALA A 17 -4.75 3.02 -18.34
CA ALA A 17 -4.12 1.71 -18.16
C ALA A 17 -4.81 0.88 -17.07
N GLY A 18 -4.60 -0.44 -17.13
CA GLY A 18 -5.01 -1.36 -16.09
C GLY A 18 -4.21 -1.17 -14.79
N PRO A 19 -4.72 -1.73 -13.66
CA PRO A 19 -4.02 -1.70 -12.39
C PRO A 19 -2.87 -2.71 -12.31
N GLU A 20 -2.63 -3.52 -13.35
CA GLU A 20 -1.62 -4.58 -13.39
C GLU A 20 -1.03 -4.74 -14.79
N ARG A 21 0.14 -5.40 -14.83
CA ARG A 21 0.82 -5.90 -16.03
C ARG A 21 1.21 -7.36 -15.83
N ASN A 22 1.42 -8.11 -16.91
CA ASN A 22 1.74 -9.53 -16.89
C ASN A 22 0.80 -10.35 -15.98
N GLY A 23 -0.47 -9.95 -15.88
CA GLY A 23 -1.51 -10.63 -15.08
C GLY A 23 -1.43 -10.51 -13.55
N TRP A 24 -0.33 -10.00 -12.98
CA TRP A 24 -0.15 -9.95 -11.51
C TRP A 24 0.78 -8.87 -10.97
N LEU A 25 1.57 -8.19 -11.80
CA LEU A 25 2.48 -7.14 -11.32
C LEU A 25 1.74 -5.81 -11.29
N SER A 26 1.61 -5.19 -10.11
CA SER A 26 0.78 -3.99 -9.96
C SER A 26 1.33 -2.77 -10.71
N ASN A 27 0.43 -1.94 -11.21
CA ASN A 27 0.68 -0.58 -11.64
C ASN A 27 0.81 0.30 -10.40
N HIS A 28 2.02 0.80 -10.16
CA HIS A 28 2.40 1.66 -9.06
C HIS A 28 2.30 3.15 -9.38
N GLY A 29 2.04 3.50 -10.65
CA GLY A 29 2.04 4.87 -11.16
C GLY A 29 1.31 5.86 -10.26
N PRO A 30 0.03 5.63 -9.92
CA PRO A 30 -0.75 6.59 -9.12
C PRO A 30 -0.14 6.88 -7.74
N MET A 31 0.37 5.86 -7.07
CA MET A 31 1.02 6.00 -5.75
C MET A 31 2.35 6.75 -5.86
N ALA A 32 3.13 6.48 -6.92
CA ALA A 32 4.42 7.12 -7.12
C ALA A 32 4.29 8.61 -7.51
N VAL A 33 3.38 8.94 -8.44
CA VAL A 33 3.17 10.34 -8.85
C VAL A 33 2.59 11.18 -7.71
N GLU A 34 1.70 10.62 -6.90
CA GLU A 34 1.17 11.30 -5.72
C GLU A 34 2.29 11.60 -4.71
N ALA A 35 3.15 10.62 -4.42
CA ALA A 35 4.28 10.82 -3.52
C ALA A 35 5.27 11.86 -4.06
N LEU A 36 5.60 11.81 -5.36
CA LEU A 36 6.47 12.79 -6.00
C LEU A 36 5.90 14.21 -5.86
N VAL A 37 4.64 14.42 -6.22
CA VAL A 37 3.99 15.73 -6.13
C VAL A 37 3.95 16.24 -4.70
N ARG A 38 3.59 15.38 -3.73
CA ARG A 38 3.52 15.74 -2.31
C ARG A 38 4.83 16.29 -1.77
N HIS A 39 5.96 15.75 -2.20
CA HIS A 39 7.29 16.13 -1.74
C HIS A 39 8.00 17.09 -2.71
N GLY A 40 7.23 17.91 -3.43
CA GLY A 40 7.76 19.00 -4.26
C GLY A 40 8.41 18.57 -5.58
N GLN A 41 8.32 17.29 -5.93
CA GLN A 41 8.91 16.71 -7.15
C GLN A 41 7.92 16.70 -8.33
N ALA A 42 6.90 17.57 -8.32
CA ALA A 42 5.97 17.73 -9.44
C ALA A 42 6.67 17.96 -10.81
N PRO A 43 7.75 18.76 -10.93
CA PRO A 43 8.42 18.98 -12.21
C PRO A 43 8.99 17.73 -12.90
N VAL A 44 9.23 16.64 -12.16
CA VAL A 44 9.79 15.40 -12.75
C VAL A 44 8.71 14.37 -13.12
N VAL A 45 7.45 14.59 -12.75
CA VAL A 45 6.36 13.60 -12.88
C VAL A 45 6.15 13.15 -14.31
N HIS A 46 6.06 14.06 -15.28
CA HIS A 46 5.82 13.67 -16.68
C HIS A 46 6.99 12.87 -17.26
N ARG A 47 8.24 13.27 -16.98
CA ARG A 47 9.43 12.52 -17.38
C ARG A 47 9.45 11.14 -16.75
N TRP A 48 9.06 11.05 -15.48
CA TRP A 48 8.95 9.78 -14.77
C TRP A 48 7.89 8.87 -15.41
N LEU A 49 6.72 9.41 -15.74
CA LEU A 49 5.65 8.69 -16.43
C LEU A 49 6.05 8.19 -17.82
N ASP A 50 6.78 8.99 -18.60
CA ASP A 50 7.24 8.58 -19.93
C ASP A 50 8.13 7.32 -19.87
N HIS A 51 8.94 7.20 -18.83
CA HIS A 51 9.71 5.98 -18.55
C HIS A 51 8.81 4.86 -18.02
N TYR A 52 7.95 5.18 -17.06
CA TYR A 52 7.06 4.23 -16.40
C TYR A 52 6.07 3.56 -17.35
N ARG A 53 5.71 4.22 -18.47
CA ARG A 53 4.79 3.71 -19.49
C ARG A 53 5.12 2.30 -19.99
N THR A 54 6.40 1.90 -19.96
CA THR A 54 6.82 0.53 -20.33
C THR A 54 6.29 -0.56 -19.37
N LYS A 55 5.84 -0.17 -18.18
CA LYS A 55 5.18 -1.00 -17.17
C LYS A 55 3.64 -0.87 -17.20
N LEU A 56 3.06 -0.19 -18.19
CA LEU A 56 1.62 -0.05 -18.32
C LEU A 56 1.09 -1.05 -19.36
N GLU A 57 -0.02 -1.69 -19.01
CA GLU A 57 -0.84 -2.49 -19.93
C GLU A 57 -2.24 -1.90 -19.97
N ASP A 58 -2.94 -2.10 -21.08
CA ASP A 58 -4.31 -1.61 -21.24
C ASP A 58 -5.24 -2.23 -20.19
N MET A 59 -6.29 -1.49 -19.81
CA MET A 59 -7.35 -2.05 -18.98
C MET A 59 -7.98 -3.25 -19.72
N PRO A 60 -8.16 -4.40 -19.05
CA PRO A 60 -8.89 -5.53 -19.65
C PRO A 60 -10.30 -5.12 -20.10
N PRO A 61 -10.89 -5.80 -21.10
CA PRO A 61 -12.24 -5.49 -21.54
C PRO A 61 -13.25 -5.71 -20.42
N LEU A 62 -14.32 -4.92 -20.43
CA LEU A 62 -15.50 -5.15 -19.59
C LEU A 62 -16.12 -6.52 -19.94
N ASN A 63 -16.68 -7.18 -18.94
CA ASN A 63 -17.38 -8.45 -19.11
C ASN A 63 -18.85 -8.25 -18.75
N THR A 64 -19.20 -8.42 -17.47
CA THR A 64 -20.59 -8.41 -17.00
C THR A 64 -20.74 -7.34 -15.92
N PRO A 65 -21.70 -6.41 -16.04
CA PRO A 65 -21.88 -5.35 -15.05
C PRO A 65 -22.11 -5.90 -13.64
N ILE A 66 -21.35 -5.39 -12.67
CA ILE A 66 -21.56 -5.68 -11.25
C ILE A 66 -22.70 -4.80 -10.72
N THR A 67 -23.57 -5.39 -9.89
CA THR A 67 -24.73 -4.74 -9.29
C THR A 67 -24.78 -4.97 -7.78
N GLU A 68 -25.63 -4.23 -7.06
CA GLU A 68 -25.85 -4.43 -5.62
C GLU A 68 -26.29 -5.87 -5.28
N ALA A 69 -26.99 -6.53 -6.19
CA ALA A 69 -27.43 -7.92 -6.00
C ALA A 69 -26.32 -8.95 -6.25
N THR A 70 -25.35 -8.63 -7.12
CA THR A 70 -24.38 -9.62 -7.67
C THR A 70 -22.94 -9.42 -7.21
N TRP A 71 -22.62 -8.32 -6.51
CA TRP A 71 -21.23 -7.99 -6.16
C TRP A 71 -20.50 -9.07 -5.36
N ARG A 72 -21.22 -9.83 -4.53
CA ARG A 72 -20.61 -10.91 -3.72
C ARG A 72 -20.03 -12.02 -4.58
N GLU A 73 -20.65 -12.32 -5.71
CA GLU A 73 -20.21 -13.35 -6.65
C GLU A 73 -18.97 -12.91 -7.44
N ALA A 74 -18.80 -11.60 -7.64
CA ALA A 74 -17.65 -11.04 -8.35
C ALA A 74 -16.45 -10.74 -7.44
N LEU A 75 -16.63 -10.77 -6.11
CA LEU A 75 -15.59 -10.38 -5.16
C LEU A 75 -14.45 -11.40 -5.16
N GLY A 76 -13.23 -10.91 -5.37
CA GLY A 76 -12.03 -11.75 -5.44
C GLY A 76 -11.83 -12.45 -6.78
N ASP A 77 -12.60 -12.12 -7.83
CA ASP A 77 -12.40 -12.61 -9.19
C ASP A 77 -11.51 -11.65 -10.02
N PRO A 78 -10.25 -12.02 -10.33
CA PRO A 78 -9.35 -11.24 -11.15
C PRO A 78 -9.87 -10.85 -12.53
N ALA A 79 -10.71 -11.70 -13.14
CA ALA A 79 -11.24 -11.47 -14.48
C ALA A 79 -12.25 -10.31 -14.51
N ARG A 80 -12.73 -9.87 -13.34
CA ARG A 80 -13.74 -8.82 -13.18
C ARG A 80 -13.14 -7.46 -12.86
N ILE A 81 -11.83 -7.29 -13.02
CA ILE A 81 -11.11 -6.08 -12.58
C ILE A 81 -11.63 -4.78 -13.23
N ALA A 82 -11.93 -4.82 -14.53
CA ALA A 82 -12.51 -3.69 -15.25
C ALA A 82 -13.98 -3.44 -14.85
N ASP A 83 -14.74 -4.51 -14.60
CA ASP A 83 -16.13 -4.40 -14.12
C ASP A 83 -16.19 -3.76 -12.73
N TRP A 84 -15.24 -4.10 -11.86
CA TRP A 84 -15.08 -3.52 -10.53
C TRP A 84 -14.71 -2.04 -10.59
N ALA A 85 -13.75 -1.64 -11.44
CA ALA A 85 -13.43 -0.23 -11.66
C ALA A 85 -14.68 0.57 -12.10
N ARG A 86 -15.42 0.05 -13.09
CA ARG A 86 -16.67 0.68 -13.57
C ARG A 86 -17.77 0.71 -12.51
N TYR A 87 -17.86 -0.32 -11.66
CA TYR A 87 -18.80 -0.34 -10.54
C TYR A 87 -18.52 0.79 -9.56
N PHE A 88 -17.27 0.95 -9.14
CA PHE A 88 -16.90 1.99 -8.18
C PHE A 88 -16.96 3.39 -8.77
N GLU A 89 -16.60 3.58 -10.05
CA GLU A 89 -16.78 4.87 -10.75
C GLU A 89 -18.23 5.33 -10.65
N ARG A 90 -19.19 4.42 -10.91
CA ARG A 90 -20.62 4.70 -10.76
C ARG A 90 -20.98 5.02 -9.31
N GLU A 91 -20.59 4.19 -8.35
CA GLU A 91 -20.90 4.41 -6.93
C GLU A 91 -20.40 5.79 -6.45
N THR A 92 -19.17 6.18 -6.82
CA THR A 92 -18.59 7.47 -6.43
C THR A 92 -19.13 8.66 -7.21
N SER A 93 -19.76 8.43 -8.37
CA SER A 93 -20.48 9.48 -9.11
C SER A 93 -21.88 9.75 -8.54
N GLU A 94 -22.48 8.76 -7.90
CA GLU A 94 -23.84 8.82 -7.36
C GLU A 94 -23.87 9.18 -5.86
N ARG A 95 -22.75 9.00 -5.15
CA ARG A 95 -22.65 9.18 -3.70
C ARG A 95 -21.33 9.84 -3.30
N PRO A 96 -21.29 10.57 -2.17
CA PRO A 96 -20.03 11.09 -1.63
C PRO A 96 -19.01 9.96 -1.44
N TRP A 97 -17.77 10.19 -1.86
CA TRP A 97 -16.72 9.16 -1.85
C TRP A 97 -16.47 8.58 -0.44
N ARG A 98 -16.63 9.38 0.61
CA ARG A 98 -16.50 8.94 2.02
C ARG A 98 -17.54 7.90 2.40
N GLU A 99 -18.76 8.02 1.89
CA GLU A 99 -19.82 7.04 2.14
C GLU A 99 -19.52 5.71 1.42
N VAL A 100 -19.05 5.78 0.17
CA VAL A 100 -18.62 4.60 -0.59
C VAL A 100 -17.46 3.92 0.12
N LEU A 101 -16.44 4.68 0.53
CA LEU A 101 -15.30 4.17 1.28
C LEU A 101 -15.73 3.51 2.59
N ALA A 102 -16.50 4.19 3.44
CA ALA A 102 -16.97 3.65 4.73
C ALA A 102 -17.78 2.36 4.58
N ARG A 103 -18.59 2.27 3.51
CA ARG A 103 -19.39 1.09 3.19
C ARG A 103 -18.55 -0.12 2.77
N TRP A 104 -17.52 0.12 1.96
CA TRP A 104 -16.71 -0.94 1.36
C TRP A 104 -15.50 -1.34 2.18
N TRP A 105 -14.98 -0.43 3.00
CA TRP A 105 -13.83 -0.68 3.87
C TRP A 105 -13.96 -1.99 4.67
N PRO A 106 -14.98 -2.20 5.51
CA PRO A 106 -15.09 -3.45 6.29
C PRO A 106 -15.32 -4.69 5.42
N ARG A 107 -15.80 -4.55 4.18
CA ARG A 107 -16.00 -5.66 3.24
C ARG A 107 -14.68 -6.12 2.61
N LEU A 108 -13.74 -5.20 2.46
CA LEU A 108 -12.45 -5.42 1.79
C LEU A 108 -11.30 -5.74 2.75
N LEU A 109 -11.39 -5.28 4.01
CA LEU A 109 -10.39 -5.55 5.05
C LEU A 109 -10.01 -7.03 5.21
N PRO A 110 -10.93 -8.01 5.13
CA PRO A 110 -10.55 -9.42 5.24
C PRO A 110 -9.53 -9.87 4.19
N GLY A 111 -9.59 -9.29 2.98
CA GLY A 111 -8.67 -9.57 1.88
C GLY A 111 -7.51 -8.59 1.73
N ILE A 112 -7.13 -7.87 2.79
CA ILE A 112 -6.08 -6.82 2.75
C ILE A 112 -4.72 -7.28 2.22
N ALA A 113 -4.37 -8.56 2.41
CA ALA A 113 -3.12 -9.14 1.91
C ALA A 113 -3.14 -9.42 0.39
N GLY A 114 -4.34 -9.48 -0.20
CA GLY A 114 -4.55 -9.72 -1.62
C GLY A 114 -3.86 -8.69 -2.52
N GLY A 115 -3.43 -9.13 -3.72
CA GLY A 115 -2.66 -8.28 -4.63
C GLY A 115 -1.34 -7.79 -4.03
N ALA A 116 -0.74 -8.57 -3.12
CA ALA A 116 0.45 -8.18 -2.37
C ALA A 116 0.28 -6.86 -1.60
N THR A 117 -0.89 -6.60 -1.03
CA THR A 117 -1.27 -5.34 -0.34
C THR A 117 -1.32 -4.08 -1.21
N HIS A 118 -1.00 -4.16 -2.51
CA HIS A 118 -1.08 -3.01 -3.41
C HIS A 118 -2.44 -2.31 -3.43
N PRO A 119 -3.58 -3.02 -3.39
CA PRO A 119 -4.86 -2.35 -3.43
C PRO A 119 -5.08 -1.40 -2.24
N VAL A 120 -4.81 -1.84 -1.01
CA VAL A 120 -4.95 -0.96 0.18
C VAL A 120 -3.94 0.18 0.15
N ILE A 121 -2.72 -0.06 -0.35
CA ILE A 121 -1.71 1.00 -0.53
C ILE A 121 -2.24 2.05 -1.50
N ARG A 122 -2.73 1.63 -2.68
CA ARG A 122 -3.31 2.51 -3.69
C ARG A 122 -4.49 3.31 -3.12
N THR A 123 -5.37 2.65 -2.35
CA THR A 123 -6.49 3.32 -1.68
C THR A 123 -6.01 4.39 -0.69
N GLY A 124 -5.01 4.11 0.14
CA GLY A 124 -4.49 5.09 1.09
C GLY A 124 -3.86 6.31 0.43
N HIS A 125 -3.15 6.11 -0.68
CA HIS A 125 -2.64 7.23 -1.50
C HIS A 125 -3.81 8.04 -2.09
N ALA A 126 -4.81 7.40 -2.70
CA ALA A 126 -5.99 8.08 -3.26
C ALA A 126 -6.75 8.90 -2.19
N VAL A 127 -7.02 8.30 -1.02
CA VAL A 127 -7.69 8.98 0.10
C VAL A 127 -6.88 10.18 0.57
N ARG A 128 -5.55 10.07 0.67
CA ARG A 128 -4.70 11.19 1.07
C ARG A 128 -4.85 12.38 0.11
N THR A 129 -4.92 12.14 -1.21
CA THR A 129 -5.15 13.24 -2.17
C THR A 129 -6.48 13.97 -1.98
N LEU A 130 -7.51 13.24 -1.56
CA LEU A 130 -8.86 13.77 -1.31
C LEU A 130 -8.99 14.43 0.07
N LEU A 131 -8.16 14.04 1.04
CA LEU A 131 -8.11 14.67 2.37
C LEU A 131 -7.30 15.96 2.36
N ASP A 132 -6.14 15.94 1.70
CA ASP A 132 -5.17 17.04 1.76
C ASP A 132 -5.35 18.06 0.64
N GLY A 133 -6.21 17.80 -0.35
CA GLY A 133 -6.40 18.65 -1.51
C GLY A 133 -7.85 18.75 -1.98
N GLU A 134 -8.05 19.33 -3.16
CA GLU A 134 -9.38 19.48 -3.76
C GLU A 134 -9.96 18.13 -4.20
N GLU A 135 -11.28 18.00 -4.08
CA GLU A 135 -12.05 16.86 -4.57
C GLU A 135 -12.28 17.03 -6.08
N THR A 136 -11.26 16.71 -6.88
CA THR A 136 -11.32 16.77 -8.34
C THR A 136 -11.74 15.42 -8.94
N ALA A 137 -12.32 15.45 -10.14
CA ALA A 137 -12.80 14.24 -10.81
C ALA A 137 -11.70 13.15 -10.96
N PRO A 138 -10.46 13.46 -11.38
CA PRO A 138 -9.41 12.44 -11.46
C PRO A 138 -9.08 11.79 -10.11
N ARG A 139 -9.10 12.54 -9.00
CA ARG A 139 -8.81 11.99 -7.66
C ARG A 139 -9.92 11.07 -7.16
N VAL A 140 -11.17 11.41 -7.42
CA VAL A 140 -12.32 10.55 -7.10
C VAL A 140 -12.29 9.27 -7.94
N VAL A 141 -11.98 9.37 -9.24
CA VAL A 141 -11.80 8.20 -10.13
C VAL A 141 -10.63 7.32 -9.66
N GLU A 142 -9.53 7.90 -9.20
CA GLU A 142 -8.41 7.13 -8.66
C GLU A 142 -8.81 6.31 -7.42
N LEU A 143 -9.62 6.88 -6.52
CA LEU A 143 -10.18 6.11 -5.40
C LEU A 143 -11.08 4.98 -5.89
N ALA A 144 -11.93 5.23 -6.89
CA ALA A 144 -12.78 4.19 -7.48
C ALA A 144 -11.95 3.05 -8.09
N HIS A 145 -10.89 3.37 -8.83
CA HIS A 145 -9.97 2.38 -9.40
C HIS A 145 -9.24 1.60 -8.32
N ALA A 146 -8.81 2.25 -7.25
CA ALA A 146 -8.16 1.60 -6.11
C ALA A 146 -9.10 0.60 -5.40
N LEU A 147 -10.34 1.02 -5.12
CA LEU A 147 -11.36 0.14 -4.53
C LEU A 147 -11.74 -1.01 -5.46
N GLY A 148 -11.84 -0.75 -6.76
CA GLY A 148 -12.10 -1.78 -7.77
C GLY A 148 -10.97 -2.80 -7.86
N TYR A 149 -9.72 -2.33 -7.79
CA TYR A 149 -8.57 -3.22 -7.72
C TYR A 149 -8.61 -4.10 -6.47
N TRP A 150 -8.96 -3.52 -5.32
CA TRP A 150 -9.06 -4.26 -4.06
C TRP A 150 -10.16 -5.31 -4.12
N ALA A 151 -11.34 -4.97 -4.64
CA ALA A 151 -12.43 -5.92 -4.80
C ALA A 151 -12.08 -7.08 -5.74
N ALA A 152 -11.37 -6.81 -6.85
CA ALA A 152 -10.95 -7.85 -7.80
C ALA A 152 -9.84 -8.76 -7.26
N ARG A 153 -8.95 -8.24 -6.40
CA ARG A 153 -7.85 -9.00 -5.76
C ARG A 153 -8.16 -9.40 -4.31
N HIS A 154 -9.41 -9.27 -3.89
CA HIS A 154 -9.83 -9.60 -2.54
C HIS A 154 -9.62 -11.09 -2.26
N GLN A 155 -8.62 -11.39 -1.44
CA GLN A 155 -8.26 -12.76 -1.06
C GLN A 155 -8.13 -12.81 0.48
N PRO A 156 -9.18 -13.25 1.19
CA PRO A 156 -9.09 -13.52 2.61
C PRO A 156 -8.02 -14.56 2.91
N LEU A 157 -7.29 -14.37 4.00
CA LEU A 157 -6.43 -15.42 4.54
C LEU A 157 -7.30 -16.51 5.17
N ALA A 158 -6.78 -17.74 5.21
CA ALA A 158 -7.40 -18.83 5.95
C ALA A 158 -7.48 -18.50 7.46
N ASP A 159 -8.21 -19.30 8.23
CA ASP A 159 -8.28 -19.13 9.68
C ASP A 159 -6.89 -19.33 10.31
N LEU A 160 -6.30 -18.23 10.78
CA LEU A 160 -4.96 -18.20 11.34
C LEU A 160 -4.99 -18.42 12.86
N ALA A 161 -4.08 -19.26 13.36
CA ALA A 161 -3.89 -19.41 14.79
C ALA A 161 -3.33 -18.12 15.41
N THR A 162 -3.67 -17.90 16.67
CA THR A 162 -3.11 -16.81 17.46
C THR A 162 -2.09 -17.38 18.46
N PHE A 163 -0.86 -16.87 18.43
CA PHE A 163 0.20 -17.28 19.35
C PHE A 163 0.27 -16.35 20.57
N ALA A 164 1.37 -16.46 21.34
CA ALA A 164 1.59 -15.65 22.52
C ALA A 164 1.45 -14.14 22.24
N PRO A 165 0.94 -13.36 23.22
CA PRO A 165 0.84 -11.91 23.08
C PRO A 165 2.22 -11.27 23.03
N ALA A 166 2.33 -10.23 22.19
CA ALA A 166 3.50 -9.38 22.13
C ALA A 166 3.21 -8.03 22.83
N PRO A 167 4.16 -7.47 23.60
CA PRO A 167 3.96 -6.23 24.35
C PRO A 167 3.90 -4.99 23.45
N ASP A 168 4.59 -5.02 22.31
CA ASP A 168 4.74 -3.91 21.36
C ASP A 168 4.86 -4.45 19.92
N ALA A 169 4.72 -3.55 18.94
CA ALA A 169 4.70 -3.88 17.51
C ALA A 169 6.04 -4.46 17.03
N ALA A 170 7.16 -3.97 17.56
CA ALA A 170 8.50 -4.43 17.19
C ALA A 170 8.71 -5.90 17.63
N THR A 171 8.40 -6.20 18.89
CA THR A 171 8.43 -7.55 19.46
C THR A 171 7.44 -8.47 18.74
N ALA A 172 6.28 -7.95 18.34
CA ALA A 172 5.32 -8.71 17.55
C ALA A 172 5.91 -9.11 16.19
N LEU A 173 6.50 -8.17 15.46
CA LEU A 173 7.15 -8.44 14.16
C LEU A 173 8.35 -9.39 14.29
N ASP A 174 9.13 -9.29 15.37
CA ASP A 174 10.23 -10.23 15.66
C ASP A 174 9.74 -11.66 15.93
N ALA A 175 8.54 -11.81 16.50
CA ALA A 175 7.94 -13.10 16.81
C ALA A 175 7.18 -13.73 15.62
N VAL A 176 7.06 -13.04 14.48
CA VAL A 176 6.45 -13.60 13.26
C VAL A 176 7.36 -14.70 12.71
N ARG A 177 6.78 -15.89 12.52
CA ARG A 177 7.49 -17.05 11.97
C ARG A 177 7.53 -16.98 10.44
N PRO A 178 8.69 -17.18 9.80
CA PRO A 178 8.76 -17.30 8.35
C PRO A 178 7.95 -18.49 7.83
N VAL A 179 7.44 -18.37 6.60
CA VAL A 179 6.83 -19.51 5.90
C VAL A 179 7.89 -20.57 5.60
N PRO A 180 7.54 -21.87 5.62
CA PRO A 180 8.50 -22.96 5.48
C PRO A 180 9.15 -23.04 4.10
N LEU A 181 8.41 -22.72 3.03
CA LEU A 181 8.94 -22.69 1.65
C LEU A 181 9.04 -21.24 1.16
N GLN A 182 10.27 -20.81 0.92
CA GLN A 182 10.64 -19.47 0.42
C GLN A 182 10.73 -19.43 -1.11
N GLU A 183 10.07 -20.37 -1.79
CA GLU A 183 9.94 -20.43 -3.25
C GLU A 183 8.60 -19.80 -3.69
N GLY A 184 8.50 -19.45 -4.97
CA GLY A 184 7.30 -18.83 -5.52
C GLY A 184 7.07 -17.39 -5.07
N GLY A 185 5.92 -16.85 -5.46
CA GLY A 185 5.50 -15.48 -5.17
C GLY A 185 4.69 -15.35 -3.89
N ILE A 186 4.20 -14.14 -3.60
CA ILE A 186 3.47 -13.88 -2.35
C ILE A 186 2.25 -14.79 -2.19
N ARG A 187 1.54 -15.13 -3.28
CA ARG A 187 0.34 -15.96 -3.24
C ARG A 187 0.65 -17.34 -2.66
N ASP A 188 1.69 -18.00 -3.17
CA ASP A 188 2.15 -19.31 -2.71
C ASP A 188 2.58 -19.27 -1.24
N ARG A 189 3.09 -18.13 -0.77
CA ARG A 189 3.53 -17.93 0.62
C ARG A 189 2.37 -17.62 1.56
N LEU A 190 1.36 -16.87 1.12
CA LEU A 190 0.15 -16.60 1.91
C LEU A 190 -0.60 -17.89 2.26
N ASP A 191 -0.65 -18.85 1.32
CA ASP A 191 -1.30 -20.16 1.53
C ASP A 191 -0.60 -21.03 2.57
N GLN A 192 0.64 -20.71 2.96
CA GLN A 192 1.42 -21.41 3.98
C GLN A 192 1.27 -20.83 5.40
N LEU A 193 0.58 -19.70 5.54
CA LEU A 193 0.45 -19.02 6.84
C LEU A 193 -0.36 -19.89 7.81
N THR A 194 0.16 -20.04 9.03
CA THR A 194 -0.47 -20.86 10.08
C THR A 194 -0.94 -20.04 11.28
N GLY A 195 -0.37 -18.85 11.49
CA GLY A 195 -0.71 -18.00 12.61
C GLY A 195 0.24 -16.84 12.83
N PHE A 196 -0.15 -15.92 13.70
CA PHE A 196 0.64 -14.76 14.09
C PHE A 196 0.63 -14.58 15.62
N PRO A 197 1.63 -13.87 16.18
CA PRO A 197 1.54 -13.36 17.56
C PRO A 197 0.26 -12.57 17.80
N LEU A 198 -0.29 -12.66 19.02
CA LEU A 198 -1.44 -11.84 19.41
C LEU A 198 -0.99 -10.38 19.55
N TRP A 199 -1.35 -9.57 18.57
CA TRP A 199 -1.15 -8.12 18.54
C TRP A 199 -2.22 -7.47 17.63
N GLY A 200 -2.30 -6.15 17.61
CA GLY A 200 -3.19 -5.42 16.69
C GLY A 200 -4.65 -5.33 17.16
N LEU A 201 -4.90 -5.49 18.45
CA LEU A 201 -6.20 -5.25 19.07
C LEU A 201 -6.19 -3.93 19.85
N ALA A 202 -7.31 -3.20 19.80
CA ALA A 202 -7.49 -1.97 20.56
C ALA A 202 -8.96 -1.88 21.05
N PRO A 203 -9.20 -1.43 22.30
CA PRO A 203 -10.54 -1.26 22.86
C PRO A 203 -11.28 -0.04 22.31
N GLY A 204 -10.58 0.89 21.65
CA GLY A 204 -11.18 2.11 21.11
C GLY A 204 -10.37 2.72 19.98
N PRO A 205 -10.94 3.72 19.28
CA PRO A 205 -10.35 4.32 18.09
C PRO A 205 -8.98 4.98 18.34
N GLU A 206 -8.82 5.77 19.41
CA GLU A 206 -7.53 6.46 19.63
C GLU A 206 -6.39 5.47 19.88
N GLU A 207 -6.61 4.46 20.72
CA GLU A 207 -5.60 3.40 20.91
C GLU A 207 -5.36 2.61 19.61
N ALA A 208 -6.38 2.44 18.76
CA ALA A 208 -6.19 1.81 17.45
C ALA A 208 -5.26 2.63 16.55
N ARG A 209 -5.42 3.95 16.54
CA ARG A 209 -4.55 4.87 15.80
C ARG A 209 -3.13 4.91 16.37
N GLU A 210 -2.98 4.93 17.69
CA GLU A 210 -1.68 4.90 18.38
C GLU A 210 -0.91 3.62 18.04
N ARG A 211 -1.54 2.45 18.21
CA ARG A 211 -0.94 1.15 17.85
C ARG A 211 -0.64 1.05 16.35
N LEU A 212 -1.48 1.60 15.50
CA LEU A 212 -1.20 1.60 14.06
C LEU A 212 0.01 2.48 13.72
N THR A 213 0.15 3.63 14.40
CA THR A 213 1.35 4.48 14.30
C THR A 213 2.59 3.74 14.76
N GLU A 214 2.48 3.00 15.87
CA GLU A 214 3.55 2.14 16.40
C GLU A 214 3.96 1.04 15.39
N LEU A 215 3.00 0.39 14.73
CA LEU A 215 3.27 -0.61 13.69
C LEU A 215 4.01 -0.02 12.49
N VAL A 216 3.58 1.15 12.02
CA VAL A 216 4.23 1.83 10.89
C VAL A 216 5.68 2.17 11.24
N ALA A 217 5.93 2.70 12.44
CA ALA A 217 7.28 2.98 12.91
C ALA A 217 8.12 1.70 13.01
N ALA A 218 7.60 0.66 13.68
CA ALA A 218 8.31 -0.61 13.88
C ALA A 218 8.66 -1.31 12.55
N ALA A 219 7.72 -1.37 11.61
CA ALA A 219 7.95 -1.97 10.29
C ALA A 219 8.95 -1.16 9.45
N THR A 220 8.86 0.17 9.48
CA THR A 220 9.81 1.08 8.81
C THR A 220 11.23 0.89 9.37
N HIS A 221 11.37 0.87 10.69
CA HIS A 221 12.65 0.64 11.36
C HIS A 221 13.22 -0.74 11.05
N ARG A 222 12.37 -1.78 11.06
CA ARG A 222 12.75 -3.15 10.74
C ARG A 222 13.36 -3.28 9.35
N TYR A 223 12.87 -2.52 8.37
CA TYR A 223 13.41 -2.52 7.01
C TYR A 223 14.91 -2.17 6.98
N ALA A 224 15.38 -1.28 7.87
CA ALA A 224 16.79 -0.91 7.92
C ALA A 224 17.72 -2.12 8.12
N THR A 225 17.29 -3.14 8.85
CA THR A 225 18.11 -4.34 9.13
C THR A 225 17.70 -5.56 8.31
N HIS A 226 16.44 -5.64 7.86
CA HIS A 226 15.89 -6.84 7.21
C HIS A 226 15.61 -6.66 5.72
N GLY A 227 15.54 -5.42 5.22
CA GLY A 227 15.19 -5.12 3.83
C GLY A 227 16.11 -5.79 2.80
N HIS A 228 17.30 -6.25 3.19
CA HIS A 228 18.21 -6.97 2.29
C HIS A 228 17.70 -8.35 1.82
N GLY A 229 16.76 -8.97 2.54
CA GLY A 229 16.22 -10.29 2.18
C GLY A 229 15.37 -10.25 0.92
N GLU A 230 14.40 -9.33 0.88
CA GLU A 230 13.63 -9.01 -0.32
C GLU A 230 13.32 -7.49 -0.31
N PRO A 231 14.19 -6.66 -0.92
CA PRO A 231 14.09 -5.20 -0.87
C PRO A 231 12.80 -4.61 -1.40
N ILE A 232 12.18 -5.25 -2.40
CA ILE A 232 10.95 -4.79 -3.04
C ILE A 232 9.76 -5.23 -2.20
N MET A 233 9.67 -6.50 -1.85
CA MET A 233 8.49 -7.00 -1.15
C MET A 233 8.43 -6.55 0.30
N LEU A 234 9.56 -6.36 0.99
CA LEU A 234 9.55 -5.96 2.41
C LEU A 234 9.11 -4.53 2.65
N VAL A 235 9.09 -3.63 1.64
CA VAL A 235 8.51 -2.29 1.86
C VAL A 235 7.03 -2.35 2.21
N HIS A 236 6.32 -3.39 1.74
CA HIS A 236 4.90 -3.58 1.96
C HIS A 236 4.52 -3.76 3.42
N ALA A 237 5.43 -4.29 4.25
CA ALA A 237 5.22 -4.43 5.68
C ALA A 237 5.05 -3.07 6.37
N ALA A 238 5.54 -1.97 5.80
CA ALA A 238 5.38 -0.61 6.31
C ALA A 238 4.38 0.23 5.51
N THR A 239 4.38 0.11 4.18
CA THR A 239 3.51 0.94 3.34
C THR A 239 2.03 0.56 3.46
N ALA A 240 1.70 -0.73 3.64
CA ALA A 240 0.31 -1.17 3.82
C ALA A 240 -0.31 -0.65 5.14
N PRO A 241 0.30 -0.83 6.33
CA PRO A 241 -0.27 -0.24 7.55
C PRO A 241 -0.28 1.28 7.52
N ASN A 242 0.69 1.94 6.84
CA ASN A 242 0.68 3.39 6.73
C ASN A 242 -0.46 3.90 5.82
N ALA A 243 -0.78 3.17 4.75
CA ALA A 243 -1.94 3.47 3.92
C ALA A 243 -3.26 3.37 4.71
N VAL A 244 -3.38 2.37 5.60
CA VAL A 244 -4.51 2.27 6.54
C VAL A 244 -4.52 3.47 7.50
N LEU A 245 -3.37 3.85 8.07
CA LEU A 245 -3.25 4.98 9.00
C LEU A 245 -3.70 6.30 8.35
N ARG A 246 -3.22 6.56 7.13
CA ARG A 246 -3.60 7.72 6.32
C ARG A 246 -5.09 7.76 5.98
N THR A 247 -5.75 6.60 5.98
CA THR A 247 -7.19 6.49 5.65
C THR A 247 -8.10 6.72 6.87
N LEU A 248 -7.62 6.53 8.10
CA LEU A 248 -8.45 6.64 9.32
C LEU A 248 -9.27 7.96 9.40
N PRO A 249 -8.73 9.15 9.08
CA PRO A 249 -9.49 10.41 9.12
C PRO A 249 -10.67 10.47 8.12
N ALA A 250 -10.71 9.57 7.13
CA ALA A 250 -11.81 9.44 6.19
C ALA A 250 -12.91 8.47 6.64
N LEU A 251 -12.66 7.68 7.68
CA LEU A 251 -13.52 6.58 8.11
C LEU A 251 -14.28 6.90 9.40
N PRO A 252 -15.49 6.35 9.57
CA PRO A 252 -16.15 6.26 10.87
C PRO A 252 -15.23 5.62 11.93
N ARG A 253 -15.23 6.19 13.14
CA ARG A 253 -14.29 5.83 14.22
C ARG A 253 -14.45 4.38 14.68
N GLU A 254 -15.64 3.82 14.58
CA GLU A 254 -15.95 2.43 14.88
C GLU A 254 -15.19 1.43 13.98
N LEU A 255 -14.69 1.86 12.81
CA LEU A 255 -13.91 1.01 11.90
C LEU A 255 -12.41 0.96 12.24
N TRP A 256 -11.92 1.82 13.14
CA TRP A 256 -10.48 1.99 13.35
C TRP A 256 -9.84 0.76 14.00
N ALA A 257 -10.52 0.11 14.96
CA ALA A 257 -10.02 -1.10 15.61
C ALA A 257 -9.90 -2.28 14.62
N ALA A 258 -10.89 -2.47 13.74
CA ALA A 258 -10.82 -3.48 12.68
C ALA A 258 -9.73 -3.16 11.65
N SER A 259 -9.50 -1.87 11.38
CA SER A 259 -8.44 -1.40 10.49
C SER A 259 -7.05 -1.71 11.03
N LEU A 260 -6.82 -1.52 12.35
CA LEU A 260 -5.60 -1.94 13.02
C LEU A 260 -5.36 -3.45 12.89
N ALA A 261 -6.37 -4.27 13.18
CA ALA A 261 -6.24 -5.73 13.12
C ALA A 261 -5.88 -6.23 11.71
N ALA A 262 -6.49 -5.64 10.68
CA ALA A 262 -6.18 -5.94 9.28
C ALA A 262 -4.77 -5.46 8.89
N ALA A 263 -4.37 -4.25 9.31
CA ALA A 263 -3.03 -3.71 9.06
C ALA A 263 -1.92 -4.55 9.73
N TRP A 264 -2.16 -5.04 10.94
CA TRP A 264 -1.29 -6.03 11.60
C TRP A 264 -1.16 -7.29 10.75
N THR A 265 -2.29 -7.87 10.34
CA THR A 265 -2.34 -9.07 9.51
C THR A 265 -1.52 -8.90 8.22
N ALA A 266 -1.68 -7.77 7.52
CA ALA A 266 -0.92 -7.47 6.31
C ALA A 266 0.61 -7.41 6.57
N SER A 267 1.01 -6.70 7.63
CA SER A 267 2.43 -6.52 7.98
C SER A 267 3.08 -7.84 8.41
N ALA A 268 2.36 -8.63 9.20
CA ALA A 268 2.80 -9.95 9.65
C ALA A 268 2.88 -10.94 8.47
N ALA A 269 1.92 -10.92 7.55
CA ALA A 269 1.94 -11.77 6.37
C ALA A 269 3.14 -11.48 5.45
N VAL A 270 3.43 -10.21 5.17
CA VAL A 270 4.62 -9.82 4.38
C VAL A 270 5.90 -10.21 5.12
N THR A 271 5.95 -10.00 6.44
CA THR A 271 7.10 -10.37 7.26
C THR A 271 7.35 -11.88 7.23
N ALA A 272 6.32 -12.71 7.42
CA ALA A 272 6.43 -14.16 7.33
C ALA A 272 6.86 -14.62 5.92
N ALA A 273 6.36 -13.95 4.90
CA ALA A 273 6.63 -14.31 3.51
C ALA A 273 8.06 -13.96 3.07
N TYR A 274 8.70 -12.91 3.59
CA TYR A 274 9.93 -12.37 2.98
C TYR A 274 11.05 -11.99 3.94
N ALA A 275 10.83 -11.99 5.26
CA ALA A 275 11.89 -11.59 6.18
C ALA A 275 13.06 -12.59 6.13
N PRO A 276 14.30 -12.12 6.02
CA PRO A 276 15.47 -12.98 6.10
C PRO A 276 15.65 -13.52 7.52
N ASP A 277 16.32 -14.67 7.65
CA ASP A 277 16.60 -15.31 8.95
C ASP A 277 17.43 -14.44 9.90
N ARG A 278 18.22 -13.51 9.36
CA ARG A 278 19.14 -12.68 10.16
C ARG A 278 19.10 -11.21 9.75
N PRO A 279 19.16 -10.29 10.73
CA PRO A 279 19.38 -8.88 10.46
C PRO A 279 20.78 -8.66 9.89
N ALA A 280 20.91 -7.68 9.02
CA ALA A 280 22.19 -7.17 8.54
C ALA A 280 22.48 -5.78 9.14
N PRO A 281 23.75 -5.42 9.38
CA PRO A 281 24.12 -4.06 9.77
C PRO A 281 23.63 -3.03 8.75
N TYR A 282 23.25 -1.84 9.21
CA TYR A 282 22.86 -0.71 8.37
C TYR A 282 23.74 0.50 8.66
N LYS A 283 23.83 1.41 7.70
CA LYS A 283 24.52 2.68 7.88
C LYS A 283 23.51 3.74 8.27
N ALA A 284 23.80 4.49 9.33
CA ALA A 284 23.07 5.72 9.61
C ALA A 284 23.28 6.70 8.44
N THR A 285 22.25 7.49 8.14
CA THR A 285 22.33 8.58 7.17
C THR A 285 22.51 9.92 7.88
N CYS A 286 23.21 10.85 7.25
CA CYS A 286 23.25 12.27 7.64
C CYS A 286 22.36 13.14 6.75
N LEU A 287 21.67 12.54 5.77
CA LEU A 287 20.74 13.23 4.89
C LEU A 287 19.52 13.69 5.68
N THR A 288 19.03 14.87 5.33
CA THR A 288 17.74 15.41 5.74
C THR A 288 16.58 14.68 5.04
N ALA A 289 15.36 14.86 5.54
CA ALA A 289 14.16 14.28 4.92
C ALA A 289 14.01 14.68 3.44
N GLU A 290 14.25 15.96 3.13
CA GLU A 290 14.21 16.50 1.77
C GLU A 290 15.26 15.84 0.88
N GLU A 291 16.52 15.80 1.31
CA GLU A 291 17.61 15.18 0.54
C GLU A 291 17.40 13.67 0.29
N VAL A 292 16.84 12.94 1.26
CA VAL A 292 16.50 11.52 1.07
C VAL A 292 15.42 11.37 0.00
N PHE A 293 14.38 12.22 0.01
CA PHE A 293 13.32 12.14 -0.98
C PHE A 293 13.79 12.56 -2.37
N GLU A 294 14.61 13.61 -2.48
CA GLU A 294 15.26 13.99 -3.73
C GLU A 294 16.07 12.84 -4.34
N GLN A 295 16.81 12.09 -3.51
CA GLN A 295 17.53 10.90 -3.96
C GLN A 295 16.58 9.78 -4.41
N ALA A 296 15.47 9.55 -3.71
CA ALA A 296 14.46 8.57 -4.11
C ALA A 296 13.79 8.97 -5.45
N ALA A 297 13.46 10.25 -5.64
CA ALA A 297 12.90 10.78 -6.87
C ALA A 297 13.89 10.66 -8.04
N ALA A 298 15.16 10.96 -7.81
CA ALA A 298 16.24 10.78 -8.79
C ALA A 298 16.54 9.30 -9.10
N HIS A 299 16.34 8.40 -8.14
CA HIS A 299 16.44 6.95 -8.31
C HIS A 299 15.32 6.41 -9.21
N GLY A 300 14.11 6.97 -9.06
CA GLY A 300 12.96 6.71 -9.94
C GLY A 300 12.23 5.39 -9.72
N ASP A 301 12.75 4.50 -8.88
CA ASP A 301 12.04 3.27 -8.52
C ASP A 301 10.79 3.56 -7.69
N ASP A 302 9.66 3.02 -8.16
CA ASP A 302 8.35 3.24 -7.55
C ASP A 302 8.27 2.69 -6.12
N HIS A 303 8.88 1.54 -5.81
CA HIS A 303 8.90 1.00 -4.44
C HIS A 303 9.74 1.89 -3.51
N THR A 304 10.92 2.31 -3.97
CA THR A 304 11.77 3.25 -3.24
C THR A 304 11.07 4.57 -2.96
N ILE A 305 10.35 5.15 -3.93
CA ILE A 305 9.59 6.40 -3.76
C ILE A 305 8.49 6.23 -2.70
N LYS A 306 7.63 5.20 -2.83
CA LYS A 306 6.53 4.92 -1.89
C LYS A 306 7.04 4.65 -0.47
N PHE A 307 8.10 3.86 -0.35
CA PHE A 307 8.68 3.54 0.95
C PHE A 307 9.35 4.77 1.59
N THR A 308 10.05 5.58 0.81
CA THR A 308 10.64 6.83 1.32
C THR A 308 9.54 7.76 1.82
N ASP A 309 8.45 7.95 1.07
CA ASP A 309 7.27 8.70 1.52
C ASP A 309 6.70 8.17 2.86
N THR A 310 6.67 6.85 3.05
CA THR A 310 6.26 6.25 4.33
C THR A 310 7.25 6.49 5.47
N ALA A 311 8.56 6.37 5.18
CA ALA A 311 9.60 6.63 6.17
C ALA A 311 9.63 8.10 6.62
N LEU A 312 9.27 9.04 5.74
CA LEU A 312 9.17 10.46 6.09
C LEU A 312 8.00 10.78 7.03
N ASP A 313 6.90 10.02 6.98
CA ASP A 313 5.82 10.15 7.98
C ASP A 313 6.29 9.74 9.39
N VAL A 314 7.22 8.78 9.48
CA VAL A 314 7.86 8.37 10.76
C VAL A 314 8.91 9.41 11.18
N GLY A 315 9.72 9.90 10.24
CA GLY A 315 10.53 11.11 10.36
C GLY A 315 11.79 11.04 11.23
N ASP A 316 11.98 9.99 12.03
CA ASP A 316 13.17 9.85 12.87
C ASP A 316 14.42 9.38 12.10
N ARG A 317 15.58 9.42 12.77
CA ARG A 317 16.88 9.08 12.15
C ARG A 317 16.95 7.64 11.62
N LEU A 318 16.23 6.70 12.24
CA LEU A 318 16.25 5.30 11.82
C LEU A 318 15.35 5.12 10.59
N ALA A 319 14.20 5.79 10.54
CA ALA A 319 13.36 5.82 9.35
C ALA A 319 14.08 6.41 8.14
N LEU A 320 14.81 7.52 8.32
CA LEU A 320 15.65 8.10 7.25
C LEU A 320 16.75 7.13 6.80
N ALA A 321 17.36 6.38 7.72
CA ALA A 321 18.35 5.36 7.38
C ALA A 321 17.72 4.17 6.63
N ALA A 322 16.48 3.79 6.96
CA ALA A 322 15.73 2.76 6.24
C ALA A 322 15.43 3.20 4.81
N ALA A 323 15.01 4.45 4.61
CA ALA A 323 14.77 5.02 3.27
C ALA A 323 16.06 5.12 2.45
N ALA A 324 17.16 5.61 3.03
CA ALA A 324 18.46 5.58 2.36
C ALA A 324 18.89 4.15 2.01
N ARG A 325 18.53 3.17 2.83
CA ARG A 325 18.78 1.75 2.54
C ARG A 325 17.93 1.21 1.39
N SER A 326 16.66 1.61 1.25
CA SER A 326 15.84 1.16 0.10
C SER A 326 16.41 1.69 -1.22
N ILE A 327 16.92 2.93 -1.24
CA ILE A 327 17.64 3.52 -2.38
C ILE A 327 18.89 2.70 -2.72
N ALA A 328 19.61 2.20 -1.72
CA ALA A 328 20.84 1.43 -1.94
C ALA A 328 20.61 -0.03 -2.37
N LEU A 329 19.47 -0.63 -2.00
CA LEU A 329 19.16 -2.04 -2.27
C LEU A 329 18.41 -2.25 -3.59
N ASN A 330 17.52 -1.32 -3.96
CA ASN A 330 16.73 -1.45 -5.17
C ASN A 330 17.52 -1.05 -6.42
N PRO A 331 17.23 -1.66 -7.59
CA PRO A 331 17.85 -1.24 -8.85
C PRO A 331 17.29 0.11 -9.31
N PRO A 332 18.13 1.07 -9.73
CA PRO A 332 17.67 2.36 -10.22
C PRO A 332 16.98 2.25 -11.57
N VAL A 333 15.95 3.07 -11.75
CA VAL A 333 15.16 3.18 -12.98
C VAL A 333 15.86 4.08 -14.00
N PHE A 334 16.50 5.16 -13.50
CA PHE A 334 17.33 6.04 -14.32
C PHE A 334 18.80 5.66 -14.13
N GLN A 335 19.45 5.23 -15.21
CA GLN A 335 20.92 5.18 -15.23
C GLN A 335 21.44 6.62 -15.35
N ARG A 336 22.40 6.98 -14.50
CA ARG A 336 23.11 8.27 -14.58
C ARG A 336 23.90 8.37 -15.87
#